data_AF-A0AAW9KF34-F1
#
_entry.id   AF-A0AAW9KF34-F1
#
_cell.length_a   1.000
_cell.length_b   1.000
_cell.length_c   1.000
_cell.angle_alpha   90.00
_cell.angle_beta   90.00
_cell.angle_gamma   90.00
#
_symmetry.space_group_name_H-M   'P 1'
#
loop_
_entity.id
_entity.type
_entity.pdbx_description
1 polymer ?
#
loop_
_entity_poly.entity_id
_entity_poly.type
_entity_poly.pdbx_seq_one_letter_code
_entity_poly.pdbx_strand_id
1 'polypeptide(L)'
;SDPMTFSIYDSVYRTVKTVDVEACAGYDAAESVVPYPPGIPLLFAGERITEQHAAILKRLSSLGAKCQEMADPTLRTIQVYE
;
A
#
# COMPACT_ATOMS: atom_id res chain seq x y z
N SER A 1 6.44 8.43 -23.73
CA SER A 1 5.87 7.62 -22.63
C SER A 1 6.77 6.43 -22.46
N ASP A 2 7.57 6.39 -21.40
CA ASP A 2 8.44 5.25 -21.14
C ASP A 2 7.59 3.99 -20.87
N PRO A 3 7.91 2.85 -21.49
CA PRO A 3 7.19 1.61 -21.23
C PRO A 3 7.47 1.13 -19.80
N MET A 4 6.43 1.05 -18.98
CA MET A 4 6.53 0.37 -17.68
C MET A 4 6.83 -1.10 -17.93
N THR A 5 8.11 -1.47 -17.77
CA THR A 5 8.59 -2.84 -17.89
C THR A 5 8.24 -3.58 -16.62
N PHE A 6 7.05 -4.15 -16.54
CA PHE A 6 6.74 -5.15 -15.51
C PHE A 6 7.34 -6.48 -15.93
N SER A 7 8.65 -6.64 -15.68
CA SER A 7 9.26 -7.96 -15.73
C SER A 7 8.73 -8.76 -14.54
N ILE A 8 8.02 -9.85 -14.82
CA ILE A 8 7.60 -10.85 -13.82
C ILE A 8 8.76 -11.39 -12.97
N TYR A 9 10.01 -11.24 -13.41
CA TYR A 9 11.18 -11.61 -12.63
C TYR A 9 11.54 -10.56 -11.57
N ASP A 10 11.25 -9.27 -11.80
CA ASP A 10 11.62 -8.19 -10.86
C ASP A 10 10.83 -8.29 -9.56
N SER A 11 9.53 -8.62 -9.63
CA SER A 11 8.68 -8.77 -8.45
C SER A 11 9.01 -10.01 -7.60
N VAL A 12 9.71 -11.00 -8.16
CA VAL A 12 10.08 -12.24 -7.45
C VAL A 12 11.28 -12.02 -6.53
N TYR A 13 12.09 -10.99 -6.77
CA TYR A 13 13.29 -10.68 -5.99
C TYR A 13 13.17 -9.46 -5.09
N ARG A 14 12.03 -8.76 -5.10
CA ARG A 14 11.83 -7.62 -4.19
C ARG A 14 11.50 -8.12 -2.80
N THR A 15 12.36 -7.79 -1.85
CA THR A 15 12.11 -8.03 -0.44
C THR A 15 10.89 -7.24 -0.01
N VAL A 16 9.96 -7.89 0.68
CA VAL A 16 8.80 -7.22 1.28
C VAL A 16 9.08 -6.99 2.75
N LYS A 17 8.80 -5.80 3.24
CA LYS A 17 8.81 -5.48 4.67
C LYS A 17 7.50 -4.83 5.09
N THR A 18 7.18 -4.98 6.37
CA THR A 18 6.04 -4.31 6.98
C THR A 18 6.50 -3.00 7.61
N VAL A 19 5.84 -1.91 7.27
CA VAL A 19 6.09 -0.59 7.85
C VAL A 19 4.81 0.00 8.43
N ASP A 20 4.95 0.90 9.38
CA ASP A 20 3.82 1.70 9.86
C ASP A 20 3.27 2.57 8.73
N VAL A 21 1.95 2.73 8.67
CA VAL A 21 1.29 3.61 7.70
C VAL A 21 1.80 5.05 7.81
N GLU A 22 2.26 5.47 8.99
CA GLU A 22 2.86 6.80 9.17
C GLU A 22 4.24 6.95 8.51
N ALA A 23 4.93 5.85 8.22
CA ALA A 23 6.27 5.81 7.65
C ALA A 23 6.31 5.17 6.25
N CYS A 24 5.15 4.94 5.62
CA CYS A 24 5.06 4.25 4.33
C CYS A 24 5.27 5.14 3.11
N ALA A 25 5.22 6.48 3.26
CA ALA A 25 5.44 7.40 2.16
C ALA A 25 6.86 7.21 1.57
N GLY A 26 6.95 7.23 0.24
CA GLY A 26 8.20 7.04 -0.48
C GLY A 26 8.54 5.59 -0.82
N TYR A 27 7.82 4.59 -0.28
CA TYR A 27 7.98 3.19 -0.67
C TYR A 27 7.06 2.79 -1.83
N ASP A 28 7.35 1.67 -2.49
CA ASP A 28 6.42 1.02 -3.42
C ASP A 28 5.55 0.01 -2.64
N ALA A 29 4.24 0.03 -2.85
CA ALA A 29 3.29 -0.85 -2.18
C ALA A 29 3.55 -2.31 -2.58
N ALA A 30 3.61 -3.23 -1.61
CA ALA A 30 3.67 -4.67 -1.91
C ALA A 30 2.30 -5.36 -1.84
N GLU A 31 1.27 -4.64 -1.38
CA GLU A 31 -0.11 -5.10 -1.33
C GLU A 31 -1.07 -4.01 -1.84
N SER A 32 -2.29 -4.41 -2.22
CA SER A 32 -3.33 -3.46 -2.64
C SER A 32 -4.18 -3.04 -1.45
N VAL A 33 -4.46 -1.75 -1.32
CA VAL A 33 -5.24 -1.20 -0.20
C VAL A 33 -6.63 -0.80 -0.69
N VAL A 34 -7.64 -1.54 -0.22
CA VAL A 34 -9.05 -1.31 -0.57
C VAL A 34 -9.84 -1.06 0.72
N PRO A 35 -9.92 0.20 1.19
CA PRO A 35 -10.62 0.53 2.43
C PRO A 35 -12.14 0.52 2.24
N TYR A 36 -12.86 0.01 3.24
CA TYR A 36 -14.31 0.05 3.29
C TYR A 36 -14.83 0.94 4.44
N PRO A 37 -15.88 1.76 4.20
CA PRO A 37 -16.55 2.09 2.92
C PRO A 37 -15.75 3.16 2.12
N PRO A 38 -15.82 3.26 0.77
CA PRO A 38 -16.76 2.62 -0.17
C PRO A 38 -16.31 1.29 -0.79
N GLY A 39 -15.08 0.82 -0.55
CA GLY A 39 -14.56 -0.42 -1.17
C GLY A 39 -13.93 -0.23 -2.55
N ILE A 40 -13.36 0.96 -2.82
CA ILE A 40 -12.61 1.24 -4.06
C ILE A 40 -11.10 1.18 -3.75
N PRO A 41 -10.25 0.66 -4.65
CA PRO A 41 -8.80 0.67 -4.46
C PRO A 41 -8.26 2.08 -4.26
N LEU A 42 -7.55 2.28 -3.15
CA LEU A 42 -6.79 3.50 -2.87
C LEU A 42 -5.36 3.40 -3.42
N LEU A 43 -4.82 2.19 -3.48
CA LEU A 43 -3.44 1.91 -3.85
C LEU A 43 -3.36 0.47 -4.39
N PHE A 44 -2.64 0.27 -5.49
CA PHE A 44 -2.34 -1.06 -6.03
C PHE A 44 -0.92 -1.51 -5.68
N ALA A 45 -0.72 -2.83 -5.60
CA ALA A 45 0.61 -3.39 -5.46
C ALA A 45 1.50 -2.96 -6.64
N GLY A 46 2.72 -2.51 -6.35
CA GLY A 46 3.69 -1.94 -7.28
C GLY A 46 3.58 -0.42 -7.44
N GLU A 47 2.57 0.24 -6.88
CA GLU A 47 2.45 1.71 -6.96
C GLU A 47 3.29 2.41 -5.89
N ARG A 48 3.81 3.59 -6.24
CA ARG A 48 4.50 4.47 -5.28
C ARG A 48 3.52 5.05 -4.28
N ILE A 49 3.80 4.85 -3.00
CA ILE A 49 3.07 5.48 -1.91
C ILE A 49 3.51 6.94 -1.82
N THR A 50 2.58 7.84 -2.11
CA THR A 50 2.81 9.29 -2.02
C THR A 50 2.43 9.79 -0.63
N GLU A 51 2.87 11.00 -0.27
CA GLU A 51 2.43 11.68 0.95
C GLU A 51 0.91 11.81 1.03
N GLN A 52 0.24 11.99 -0.11
CA GLN A 52 -1.22 12.04 -0.18
C GLN A 52 -1.84 10.68 0.13
N HIS A 53 -1.28 9.58 -0.41
CA HIS A 53 -1.70 8.23 -0.07
C HIS A 53 -1.55 7.96 1.44
N ALA A 54 -0.37 8.27 2.00
CA ALA A 54 -0.08 8.09 3.42
C ALA A 54 -1.03 8.91 4.32
N ALA A 55 -1.32 10.17 3.96
CA ALA A 55 -2.26 11.00 4.70
C ALA A 55 -3.69 10.42 4.72
N ILE A 56 -4.16 9.87 3.58
CA ILE A 56 -5.48 9.22 3.49
C ILE A 56 -5.48 7.93 4.33
N LEU A 57 -4.46 7.10 4.20
CA LEU A 57 -4.32 5.85 4.97
C LEU A 57 -4.31 6.13 6.47
N LYS A 58 -3.54 7.13 6.92
CA LYS A 58 -3.50 7.56 8.33
C LYS A 58 -4.86 8.01 8.83
N ARG A 59 -5.58 8.80 8.03
CA ARG A 59 -6.95 9.24 8.36
C ARG A 59 -7.90 8.04 8.46
N LEU A 60 -7.85 7.12 7.52
CA LEU A 60 -8.69 5.92 7.51
C LEU A 60 -8.40 5.02 8.72
N SER A 61 -7.12 4.82 9.04
CA SER A 61 -6.68 4.11 10.25
C SER A 61 -7.24 4.74 11.52
N SER A 62 -7.18 6.07 11.64
CA SER A 62 -7.73 6.81 12.79
C SER A 62 -9.26 6.71 12.92
N LEU A 63 -9.95 6.49 11.80
CA LEU A 63 -11.41 6.31 11.76
C LEU A 63 -11.83 4.84 11.99
N GLY A 64 -10.88 3.93 12.17
CA GLY A 64 -11.15 2.50 12.32
C GLY A 64 -11.65 1.84 11.05
N ALA A 65 -11.28 2.38 9.88
CA ALA A 65 -11.56 1.75 8.59
C ALA A 65 -10.91 0.36 8.55
N LYS A 66 -11.61 -0.59 7.93
CA LYS A 66 -11.13 -1.96 7.78
C LYS A 66 -10.78 -2.23 6.33
N CYS A 67 -9.66 -2.90 6.12
CA CYS A 67 -9.26 -3.46 4.84
C CYS A 67 -9.32 -4.98 4.94
N GLN A 68 -10.20 -5.62 4.18
CA GLN A 68 -10.38 -7.08 4.26
C GLN A 68 -9.25 -7.83 3.55
N GLU A 69 -8.62 -7.19 2.56
CA GLU A 69 -7.61 -7.80 1.68
C GLU A 69 -6.16 -7.45 2.07
N MET A 70 -5.97 -6.76 3.21
CA MET A 70 -4.64 -6.39 3.70
C MET A 70 -4.11 -7.39 4.72
N ALA A 71 -2.77 -7.51 4.79
CA ALA A 71 -2.08 -8.28 5.83
C ALA A 71 -2.44 -7.78 7.25
N ASP A 72 -2.68 -6.47 7.40
CA ASP A 72 -3.21 -5.86 8.61
C ASP A 72 -4.59 -5.22 8.35
N PRO A 73 -5.69 -5.90 8.74
CA PRO A 73 -7.03 -5.39 8.54
C PRO A 73 -7.36 -4.12 9.35
N THR A 74 -6.53 -3.75 10.32
CA THR A 74 -6.67 -2.54 11.14
C THR A 74 -5.99 -1.33 10.53
N LEU A 75 -5.31 -1.49 9.39
CA LEU A 75 -4.72 -0.39 8.62
C LEU A 75 -3.67 0.38 9.45
N ARG A 76 -2.97 -0.29 10.38
CA ARG A 76 -1.86 0.32 11.14
C ARG A 76 -0.54 0.14 10.41
N THR A 77 -0.40 -0.99 9.75
CA THR A 77 0.77 -1.36 8.97
C THR A 77 0.42 -1.66 7.53
N ILE A 78 1.42 -1.55 6.65
CA ILE A 78 1.32 -1.88 5.23
C ILE A 78 2.60 -2.59 4.78
N GLN A 79 2.46 -3.55 3.89
CA GLN A 79 3.57 -4.20 3.22
C GLN A 79 4.10 -3.35 2.07
N VAL A 80 5.40 -3.17 2.03
CA VAL A 80 6.11 -2.39 1.01
C VAL A 80 7.31 -3.16 0.48
N TYR A 81 7.68 -2.89 -0.77
CA TYR A 81 8.94 -3.36 -1.33
C TYR A 81 10.11 -2.54 -0.77
N GLU A 82 11.21 -3.22 -0.43
CA GLU A 82 12.52 -2.58 -0.17
C GLU A 82 13.16 -2.04 -1.45
#